data_AF-A0A939R5L2-F1
#
_entry.id   AF-A0A939R5L2-F1
#
_cell.length_a   1.000
_cell.length_b   1.000
_cell.length_c   1.000
_cell.angle_alpha   90.00
_cell.angle_beta   90.00
_cell.angle_gamma   90.00
#
_symmetry.space_group_name_H-M   'P 1'
#
loop_
_entity.id
_entity.type
_entity.pdbx_description
1 polymer ?
#
loop_
_entity_poly.entity_id
_entity_poly.type
_entity_poly.pdbx_seq_one_letter_code
_entity_poly.pdbx_strand_id
1 'polypeptide(L)'
;MLDLKDFVVVTGHYGCGKTNFSINLALDYAAKGRKVTIVDMDLVNPYFRTSDYRDMLESKGIEVIAPVFGHTNLDIPSLPASMYSIFDSKDMVIVDVGGDDVGSTVLGRFRPKFEGLDYDMLYVVNRYRNLTATPEDAVEVLGEIKAVSGLTPTGLVNNSHLMAETDAHIIGEGIEFAKKISSLTGLELKCNTIRRDLEEAGLTKEFPGEPFYPIDMYVTVNW
;
A
#
# COMPACT_ATOMS: atom_id res chain seq x y z
N MET A 1 -0.08 -4.23 15.33
CA MET A 1 0.31 -4.82 14.04
C MET A 1 -0.93 -5.41 13.42
N LEU A 2 -1.12 -5.25 12.11
CA LEU A 2 -2.25 -5.85 11.43
C LEU A 2 -2.10 -7.38 11.44
N ASP A 3 -3.23 -8.10 11.50
CA ASP A 3 -3.25 -9.54 11.26
C ASP A 3 -3.49 -9.74 9.77
N LEU A 4 -2.43 -10.05 9.04
CA LEU A 4 -2.43 -10.19 7.58
C LEU A 4 -1.84 -11.54 7.21
N LYS A 5 -2.28 -12.04 6.06
CA LYS A 5 -1.72 -13.23 5.43
C LYS A 5 -0.30 -13.00 4.96
N ASP A 6 0.36 -14.09 4.60
CA ASP A 6 1.76 -14.05 4.17
C ASP A 6 1.93 -13.40 2.79
N PHE A 7 0.88 -13.28 1.99
CA PHE A 7 0.93 -12.57 0.72
C PHE A 7 0.02 -11.33 0.76
N VAL A 8 0.61 -10.15 0.76
CA VAL A 8 -0.10 -8.87 0.86
C VAL A 8 0.13 -8.05 -0.40
N VAL A 9 -0.95 -7.58 -1.01
CA VAL A 9 -0.93 -6.63 -2.13
C VAL A 9 -1.41 -5.28 -1.61
N VAL A 10 -0.61 -4.24 -1.79
CA VAL A 10 -0.96 -2.87 -1.43
C VAL A 10 -1.28 -2.11 -2.72
N THR A 11 -2.52 -1.65 -2.87
CA THR A 11 -3.02 -0.96 -4.05
C THR A 11 -3.83 0.29 -3.67
N GLY A 12 -4.22 1.11 -4.64
CA GLY A 12 -4.83 2.41 -4.40
C GLY A 12 -4.38 3.47 -5.39
N HIS A 13 -5.10 4.59 -5.45
CA HIS A 13 -4.81 5.67 -6.38
C HIS A 13 -3.39 6.25 -6.23
N TYR A 14 -2.87 6.88 -7.28
CA TYR A 14 -1.56 7.55 -7.24
C TYR A 14 -1.48 8.57 -6.09
N GLY A 15 -0.33 8.58 -5.40
CA GLY A 15 -0.08 9.48 -4.28
C GLY A 15 -0.80 9.13 -2.97
N CYS A 16 -1.68 8.13 -2.89
CA CYS A 16 -2.39 7.86 -1.62
C CYS A 16 -1.50 7.34 -0.47
N GLY A 17 -0.21 7.07 -0.71
CA GLY A 17 0.77 6.70 0.32
C GLY A 17 1.13 5.22 0.39
N LYS A 18 0.79 4.44 -0.65
CA LYS A 18 1.07 2.99 -0.76
C LYS A 18 2.50 2.62 -0.38
N THR A 19 3.49 3.20 -1.05
CA THR A 19 4.91 2.88 -0.82
C THR A 19 5.33 3.11 0.63
N ASN A 20 4.96 4.25 1.24
CA ASN A 20 5.29 4.51 2.64
C ASN A 20 4.61 3.49 3.57
N PHE A 21 3.36 3.15 3.30
CA PHE A 21 2.63 2.14 4.06
C PHE A 21 3.25 0.73 3.90
N SER A 22 3.60 0.32 2.68
CA SER A 22 4.28 -0.94 2.35
C SER A 22 5.62 -1.06 3.08
N ILE A 23 6.41 0.02 3.12
CA ILE A 23 7.68 0.07 3.85
C ILE A 23 7.46 -0.09 5.36
N ASN A 24 6.48 0.61 5.94
CA ASN A 24 6.16 0.47 7.37
C ASN A 24 5.72 -0.95 7.72
N LEU A 25 4.86 -1.57 6.90
CA LEU A 25 4.48 -2.97 7.09
C LEU A 25 5.70 -3.88 7.07
N ALA A 26 6.57 -3.75 6.05
CA ALA A 26 7.75 -4.61 5.92
C ALA A 26 8.69 -4.49 7.13
N LEU A 27 8.94 -3.26 7.60
CA LEU A 27 9.76 -3.00 8.78
C LEU A 27 9.15 -3.58 10.06
N ASP A 28 7.84 -3.42 10.26
CA ASP A 28 7.15 -3.92 11.45
C ASP A 28 7.16 -5.46 11.52
N TYR A 29 6.89 -6.14 10.40
CA TYR A 29 6.94 -7.60 10.36
C TYR A 29 8.37 -8.13 10.50
N ALA A 30 9.35 -7.48 9.87
CA ALA A 30 10.77 -7.83 10.04
C ALA A 30 11.24 -7.64 11.49
N ALA A 31 10.81 -6.57 12.16
CA ALA A 31 11.10 -6.33 13.58
C ALA A 31 10.50 -7.40 14.52
N LYS A 32 9.47 -8.13 14.05
CA LYS A 32 8.90 -9.31 14.75
C LYS A 32 9.59 -10.62 14.38
N GLY A 33 10.68 -10.59 13.61
CA GLY A 33 11.46 -11.76 13.22
C GLY A 33 10.85 -12.54 12.05
N ARG A 34 9.87 -11.98 11.33
CA ARG A 34 9.41 -12.55 10.07
C ARG A 34 10.48 -12.35 9.00
N LYS A 35 10.64 -13.33 8.12
CA LYS A 35 11.33 -13.11 6.84
C LYS A 35 10.37 -12.39 5.92
N VAL A 36 10.82 -11.27 5.36
CA VAL A 36 9.99 -10.38 4.56
C VAL A 36 10.70 -10.11 3.23
N THR A 37 9.94 -10.26 2.15
CA THR A 37 10.29 -9.80 0.81
C THR A 37 9.30 -8.71 0.42
N ILE A 38 9.80 -7.53 0.07
CA ILE A 38 8.98 -6.44 -0.47
C ILE A 38 9.25 -6.31 -1.98
N VAL A 39 8.17 -6.22 -2.76
CA VAL A 39 8.18 -6.23 -4.22
C VAL A 39 7.67 -4.90 -4.73
N ASP A 40 8.52 -4.19 -5.46
CA ASP A 40 8.16 -2.96 -6.17
C ASP A 40 7.56 -3.32 -7.54
N MET A 41 6.27 -3.10 -7.73
CA MET A 41 5.57 -3.28 -9.02
C MET A 41 5.15 -1.95 -9.65
N ASP A 42 5.64 -0.81 -9.17
CA ASP A 42 5.39 0.48 -9.81
C ASP A 42 6.34 0.69 -11.00
N LEU A 43 5.87 0.33 -12.20
CA LEU A 43 6.65 0.46 -13.43
C LEU A 43 6.67 1.88 -14.02
N VAL A 44 5.80 2.76 -13.54
CA VAL A 44 5.56 4.08 -14.17
C VAL A 44 6.27 5.19 -13.43
N ASN A 45 6.15 5.23 -12.10
CA ASN A 45 6.58 6.40 -11.33
C ASN A 45 8.10 6.46 -11.14
N PRO A 46 8.82 7.42 -11.73
CA PRO A 46 10.29 7.46 -11.63
C PRO A 46 10.83 7.89 -10.25
N TYR A 47 9.97 8.30 -9.32
CA TYR A 47 10.35 8.81 -8.00
C TYR A 47 9.55 8.14 -6.88
N PHE A 48 10.11 8.08 -5.66
CA PHE A 48 9.41 7.58 -4.47
C PHE A 48 9.01 6.11 -4.58
N ARG A 49 9.87 5.33 -5.22
CA ARG A 49 9.68 3.90 -5.39
C ARG A 49 10.15 3.16 -4.16
N THR A 50 9.57 1.99 -3.90
CA THR A 50 10.06 1.09 -2.85
C THR A 50 11.54 0.75 -3.08
N SER A 51 11.95 0.61 -4.35
CA SER A 51 13.35 0.35 -4.72
C SER A 51 14.35 1.46 -4.36
N ASP A 52 13.90 2.72 -4.21
CA ASP A 52 14.76 3.83 -3.75
C ASP A 52 15.24 3.62 -2.29
N TYR A 53 14.54 2.78 -1.53
CA TYR A 53 14.81 2.48 -0.13
C TYR A 53 15.49 1.12 0.09
N ARG A 54 16.04 0.51 -0.98
CA ARG A 54 16.67 -0.81 -0.95
C ARG A 54 17.70 -0.97 0.16
N ASP A 55 18.69 -0.08 0.22
CA ASP A 55 19.79 -0.19 1.19
C ASP A 55 19.29 -0.17 2.63
N MET A 56 18.29 0.68 2.91
CA MET A 56 17.65 0.76 4.22
C MET A 56 16.93 -0.55 4.55
N LEU A 57 16.10 -1.06 3.63
CA LEU A 57 15.33 -2.29 3.82
C LEU A 57 16.24 -3.52 3.98
N GLU A 58 17.25 -3.67 3.12
CA GLU A 58 18.20 -4.77 3.17
C GLU A 58 19.05 -4.73 4.44
N SER A 59 19.41 -3.54 4.93
CA SER A 59 20.10 -3.40 6.24
C SER A 59 19.26 -3.89 7.42
N LYS A 60 17.94 -4.01 7.25
CA LYS A 60 16.99 -4.57 8.23
C LYS A 60 16.64 -6.03 7.96
N GLY A 61 17.31 -6.68 6.99
CA GLY A 61 17.09 -8.08 6.63
C GLY A 61 15.86 -8.30 5.76
N ILE A 62 15.32 -7.26 5.12
CA ILE A 62 14.20 -7.34 4.19
C ILE A 62 14.75 -7.50 2.77
N GLU A 63 14.30 -8.53 2.07
CA GLU A 63 14.65 -8.72 0.66
C GLU A 63 13.83 -7.75 -0.21
N VAL A 64 14.48 -7.09 -1.18
CA VAL A 64 13.79 -6.17 -2.10
C VAL A 64 13.85 -6.70 -3.52
N ILE A 65 12.69 -6.97 -4.11
CA ILE A 65 12.56 -7.35 -5.53
C ILE A 65 12.00 -6.15 -6.29
N ALA A 66 12.72 -5.72 -7.32
CA ALA A 66 12.30 -4.60 -8.16
C ALA A 66 12.66 -4.88 -9.63
N PRO A 67 11.96 -4.28 -10.60
CA PRO A 67 12.34 -4.36 -12.00
C PRO A 67 13.70 -3.67 -12.20
N VAL A 68 14.55 -4.28 -13.03
CA VAL A 68 15.78 -3.63 -13.47
C VAL A 68 15.40 -2.64 -14.57
N PHE A 69 15.35 -1.34 -14.27
CA PHE A 69 15.20 -0.31 -15.28
C PHE A 69 16.50 -0.19 -16.08
N GLY A 70 16.63 -1.01 -17.12
CA GLY A 70 17.67 -0.81 -18.12
C GLY A 70 17.44 0.53 -18.83
N HIS A 71 18.50 1.31 -19.05
CA HIS A 71 18.51 2.61 -19.74
C HIS A 71 18.10 2.55 -21.23
N THR A 72 17.13 1.73 -21.61
CA THR A 72 16.77 1.46 -23.00
C THR A 72 15.28 1.65 -23.20
N ASN A 73 14.92 2.53 -24.13
CA ASN A 73 13.58 2.76 -24.67
C ASN A 73 12.93 1.46 -25.15
N LEU A 74 12.34 0.67 -24.26
CA LEU A 74 11.60 -0.53 -24.61
C LEU A 74 10.19 -0.44 -24.04
N ASP A 75 9.23 -0.39 -24.96
CA ASP A 75 7.80 -0.54 -24.73
C ASP A 75 7.56 -1.81 -23.90
N ILE A 76 7.07 -1.61 -22.66
CA ILE A 76 6.75 -2.63 -21.66
C ILE A 76 7.99 -3.28 -21.01
N PRO A 77 8.28 -2.98 -19.72
CA PRO A 77 9.32 -3.68 -18.98
C PRO A 77 9.06 -5.19 -18.95
N SER A 78 10.05 -5.99 -19.38
CA SER A 78 10.04 -7.42 -19.11
C SER A 78 10.13 -7.63 -17.61
N LEU A 79 9.11 -8.26 -17.01
CA LEU A 79 9.12 -8.55 -15.58
C LEU A 79 10.19 -9.62 -15.31
N PRO A 80 11.13 -9.38 -14.39
CA PRO A 80 12.20 -10.32 -14.12
C PRO A 80 11.67 -11.62 -13.52
N ALA A 81 12.38 -12.74 -13.73
CA ALA A 81 11.98 -14.05 -13.21
C ALA A 81 11.77 -14.06 -11.68
N SER A 82 12.49 -13.20 -10.95
CA SER A 82 12.33 -12.99 -9.51
C SER A 82 10.92 -12.51 -9.11
N MET A 83 10.18 -11.83 -9.99
CA MET A 83 8.79 -11.47 -9.73
C MET A 83 7.84 -12.67 -9.79
N TYR A 84 8.22 -13.76 -10.47
CA TYR A 84 7.41 -14.98 -10.52
C TYR A 84 7.69 -15.89 -9.32
N SER A 85 8.90 -15.86 -8.76
CA SER A 85 9.25 -16.70 -7.61
C SER A 85 8.58 -16.30 -6.30
N ILE A 86 8.05 -15.08 -6.21
CA ILE A 86 7.37 -14.60 -5.00
C ILE A 86 6.12 -15.43 -4.66
N PHE A 87 5.47 -16.02 -5.66
CA PHE A 87 4.27 -16.84 -5.50
C PHE A 87 4.56 -18.23 -4.92
N ASP A 88 5.83 -18.66 -4.95
CA ASP A 88 6.27 -19.93 -4.38
C ASP A 88 6.93 -19.74 -2.99
N SER A 89 7.00 -18.50 -2.51
CA SER A 89 7.58 -18.17 -1.20
C SER A 89 6.73 -18.71 -0.05
N LYS A 90 7.39 -19.13 1.03
CA LYS A 90 6.76 -19.44 2.32
C LYS A 90 6.94 -18.32 3.36
N ASP A 91 7.67 -17.28 2.96
CA ASP A 91 7.94 -16.11 3.78
C ASP A 91 6.92 -15.01 3.45
N MET A 92 6.94 -13.91 4.21
CA MET A 92 6.00 -12.81 3.97
C MET A 92 6.39 -12.04 2.71
N VAL A 93 5.43 -11.85 1.80
CA VAL A 93 5.56 -11.07 0.57
C VAL A 93 4.64 -9.87 0.65
N ILE A 94 5.19 -8.67 0.47
CA ILE A 94 4.43 -7.41 0.38
C ILE A 94 4.65 -6.82 -1.01
N VAL A 95 3.60 -6.69 -1.79
CA VAL A 95 3.64 -6.16 -3.16
C VAL A 95 3.13 -4.72 -3.17
N ASP A 96 4.03 -3.77 -3.41
CA ASP A 96 3.71 -2.35 -3.60
C ASP A 96 3.36 -2.09 -5.07
N VAL A 97 2.08 -1.83 -5.35
CA VAL A 97 1.57 -1.70 -6.71
C VAL A 97 1.48 -0.23 -7.11
N GLY A 98 1.88 0.09 -8.34
CA GLY A 98 1.67 1.43 -8.92
C GLY A 98 0.20 1.87 -8.88
N GLY A 99 -0.03 3.16 -8.69
CA GLY A 99 -1.37 3.72 -8.50
C GLY A 99 -2.14 4.08 -9.76
N ASP A 100 -1.66 3.65 -10.92
CA ASP A 100 -2.18 3.96 -12.25
C ASP A 100 -2.67 2.69 -12.97
N ASP A 101 -3.22 2.87 -14.17
CA ASP A 101 -3.72 1.79 -15.02
C ASP A 101 -2.64 0.75 -15.37
N VAL A 102 -1.36 1.17 -15.45
CA VAL A 102 -0.25 0.27 -15.75
C VAL A 102 0.01 -0.64 -14.55
N GLY A 103 0.03 -0.11 -13.33
CA GLY A 103 0.13 -0.89 -12.10
C GLY A 103 -0.95 -1.97 -12.01
N SER A 104 -2.20 -1.59 -12.28
CA SER A 104 -3.34 -2.53 -12.32
C SER A 104 -3.19 -3.58 -13.44
N THR A 105 -2.69 -3.18 -14.60
CA THR A 105 -2.44 -4.09 -15.73
C THR A 105 -1.35 -5.11 -15.42
N VAL A 106 -0.29 -4.70 -14.71
CA VAL A 106 0.79 -5.60 -14.25
C VAL A 106 0.22 -6.68 -13.32
N LEU A 107 -0.63 -6.30 -12.35
CA LEU A 107 -1.33 -7.28 -11.51
C LEU A 107 -2.16 -8.27 -12.34
N GLY A 108 -2.88 -7.78 -13.36
CA GLY A 108 -3.68 -8.61 -14.25
C GLY A 108 -2.90 -9.73 -14.93
N ARG A 109 -1.61 -9.53 -15.22
CA ARG A 109 -0.72 -10.57 -15.78
C ARG A 109 -0.46 -11.73 -14.83
N PHE A 110 -0.53 -11.46 -13.52
CA PHE A 110 -0.32 -12.47 -12.49
C PHE A 110 -1.61 -13.11 -11.99
N ARG A 111 -2.79 -12.72 -12.51
CA ARG A 111 -4.08 -13.26 -12.07
C ARG A 111 -4.11 -14.80 -11.93
N PRO A 112 -3.58 -15.62 -12.87
CA PRO A 112 -3.56 -17.08 -12.71
C PRO A 112 -2.73 -17.57 -11.52
N LYS A 113 -1.74 -16.79 -11.05
CA LYS A 113 -0.93 -17.11 -9.87
C LYS A 113 -1.61 -16.78 -8.55
N PHE A 114 -2.64 -15.92 -8.57
CA PHE A 114 -3.48 -15.63 -7.41
C PHE A 114 -4.60 -16.67 -7.22
N GLU A 115 -4.86 -17.53 -8.21
CA GLU A 115 -5.86 -18.59 -8.08
C GLU A 115 -5.43 -19.61 -7.02
N GLY A 116 -6.20 -19.70 -5.93
CA GLY A 116 -5.90 -20.58 -4.80
C GLY A 116 -4.82 -20.06 -3.85
N LEU A 117 -4.24 -18.88 -4.11
CA LEU A 117 -3.35 -18.20 -3.19
C LEU A 117 -4.16 -17.57 -2.06
N ASP A 118 -3.73 -17.77 -0.82
CA ASP A 118 -4.31 -17.06 0.31
C ASP A 118 -3.60 -15.70 0.45
N TYR A 119 -4.28 -14.62 0.04
CA TYR A 119 -3.72 -13.28 0.04
C TYR A 119 -4.64 -12.26 0.71
N ASP A 120 -4.05 -11.15 1.13
CA ASP A 120 -4.74 -9.90 1.43
C ASP A 120 -4.44 -8.86 0.35
N MET A 121 -5.46 -8.14 -0.09
CA MET A 121 -5.32 -7.01 -1.01
C MET A 121 -5.90 -5.77 -0.34
N LEU A 122 -5.00 -4.92 0.13
CA LEU A 122 -5.29 -3.72 0.89
C LEU A 122 -5.45 -2.53 -0.05
N TYR A 123 -6.65 -1.97 -0.09
CA TYR A 123 -6.94 -0.74 -0.81
C TYR A 123 -6.65 0.47 0.08
N VAL A 124 -5.61 1.23 -0.27
CA VAL A 124 -5.18 2.42 0.46
C VAL A 124 -5.85 3.66 -0.13
N VAL A 125 -6.52 4.43 0.72
CA VAL A 125 -7.22 5.66 0.34
C VAL A 125 -6.68 6.87 1.09
N ASN A 126 -6.73 8.03 0.47
CA ASN A 126 -6.41 9.30 1.12
C ASN A 126 -7.36 10.37 0.57
N ARG A 127 -8.23 10.90 1.43
CA ARG A 127 -9.22 11.93 1.10
C ARG A 127 -8.59 13.18 0.48
N TYR A 128 -7.35 13.51 0.87
CA TYR A 128 -6.67 14.74 0.45
C TYR A 128 -5.89 14.59 -0.86
N ARG A 129 -6.18 13.54 -1.63
CA ARG A 129 -5.67 13.40 -3.00
C ARG A 129 -6.73 13.80 -4.00
N ASN A 130 -6.30 14.61 -4.98
CA ASN A 130 -7.12 14.95 -6.13
C ASN A 130 -7.62 13.66 -6.80
N LEU A 131 -8.83 13.70 -7.36
CA LEU A 131 -9.49 12.57 -8.04
C LEU A 131 -9.97 11.43 -7.12
N THR A 132 -9.67 11.43 -5.82
CA THR A 132 -10.27 10.51 -4.83
C THR A 132 -10.77 11.26 -3.60
N ALA A 133 -11.27 12.48 -3.80
CA ALA A 133 -11.64 13.38 -2.71
C ALA A 133 -12.99 13.01 -2.07
N THR A 134 -13.86 12.31 -2.80
CA THR A 134 -15.12 11.78 -2.28
C THR A 134 -15.07 10.25 -2.11
N PRO A 135 -15.85 9.68 -1.18
CA PRO A 135 -15.98 8.24 -1.04
C PRO A 135 -16.40 7.56 -2.35
N GLU A 136 -17.29 8.19 -3.11
CA GLU A 136 -17.79 7.69 -4.38
C GLU A 136 -16.67 7.60 -5.43
N ASP A 137 -15.83 8.63 -5.56
CA ASP A 137 -14.67 8.61 -6.45
C ASP A 137 -13.70 7.47 -6.07
N ALA A 138 -13.45 7.28 -4.77
CA ALA A 138 -12.59 6.20 -4.29
C ALA A 138 -13.19 4.81 -4.57
N VAL A 139 -14.51 4.67 -4.59
CA VAL A 139 -15.20 3.42 -4.97
C VAL A 139 -15.12 3.17 -6.48
N GLU A 140 -15.21 4.22 -7.30
CA GLU A 140 -15.04 4.13 -8.75
C GLU A 140 -13.64 3.62 -9.10
N VAL A 141 -12.60 4.24 -8.54
CA VAL A 141 -11.20 3.80 -8.72
C VAL A 141 -10.99 2.34 -8.27
N LEU A 142 -11.62 1.93 -7.16
CA LEU A 142 -11.57 0.54 -6.73
C LEU A 142 -12.20 -0.41 -7.76
N GLY A 143 -13.30 0.01 -8.39
CA GLY A 143 -13.97 -0.73 -9.46
C GLY A 143 -13.07 -0.93 -10.68
N GLU A 144 -12.35 0.12 -11.10
CA GLU A 144 -11.39 0.07 -12.20
C GLU A 144 -10.23 -0.88 -11.90
N ILE A 145 -9.61 -0.75 -10.72
CA ILE A 145 -8.53 -1.64 -10.27
C ILE A 145 -8.99 -3.10 -10.30
N LYS A 146 -10.20 -3.40 -9.82
CA LYS A 146 -10.78 -4.75 -9.85
C LYS A 146 -11.00 -5.24 -11.28
N ALA A 147 -11.54 -4.39 -12.16
CA ALA A 147 -11.82 -4.76 -13.54
C ALA A 147 -10.53 -5.10 -14.31
N VAL A 148 -9.46 -4.32 -14.11
CA VAL A 148 -8.18 -4.49 -14.82
C VAL A 148 -7.34 -5.62 -14.20
N SER A 149 -7.20 -5.65 -12.88
CA SER A 149 -6.38 -6.68 -12.21
C SER A 149 -7.07 -8.05 -12.17
N GLY A 150 -8.40 -8.08 -12.14
CA GLY A 150 -9.19 -9.29 -11.90
C GLY A 150 -9.04 -9.86 -10.49
N LEU A 151 -8.48 -9.09 -9.55
CA LEU A 151 -8.29 -9.47 -8.15
C LEU A 151 -9.39 -8.88 -7.27
N THR A 152 -9.54 -9.44 -6.08
CA THR A 152 -10.56 -9.02 -5.10
C THR A 152 -9.87 -8.36 -3.90
N PRO A 153 -10.06 -7.05 -3.69
CA PRO A 153 -9.66 -6.37 -2.46
C PRO A 153 -10.27 -7.04 -1.22
N THR A 154 -9.49 -7.16 -0.14
CA THR A 154 -9.89 -7.83 1.10
C THR A 154 -9.96 -6.87 2.29
N GLY A 155 -9.35 -5.68 2.18
CA GLY A 155 -9.36 -4.69 3.26
C GLY A 155 -9.17 -3.27 2.75
N LEU A 156 -9.60 -2.32 3.57
CA LEU A 156 -9.47 -0.89 3.37
C LEU A 156 -8.46 -0.33 4.38
N VAL A 157 -7.54 0.51 3.90
CA VAL A 157 -6.59 1.27 4.74
C VAL A 157 -6.84 2.75 4.51
N ASN A 158 -7.19 3.47 5.57
CA ASN A 158 -7.30 4.91 5.53
C ASN A 158 -5.94 5.55 5.79
N ASN A 159 -5.36 6.18 4.78
CA ASN A 159 -4.13 6.97 4.87
C ASN A 159 -4.41 8.46 4.63
N SER A 160 -5.58 8.96 5.04
CA SER A 160 -5.94 10.37 4.91
C SER A 160 -5.12 11.24 5.85
N HIS A 161 -4.19 12.02 5.29
CA HIS A 161 -3.33 12.93 6.03
C HIS A 161 -2.91 14.11 5.15
N LEU A 162 -2.53 15.20 5.80
CA LEU A 162 -1.89 16.37 5.18
C LEU A 162 -0.42 16.49 5.62
N MET A 163 0.28 15.38 5.85
CA MET A 163 1.70 15.36 6.23
C MET A 163 1.96 16.15 7.52
N ALA A 164 2.65 17.30 7.45
CA ALA A 164 3.00 18.12 8.59
C ALA A 164 1.78 18.83 9.19
N GLU A 165 0.76 19.05 8.37
CA GLU A 165 -0.46 19.77 8.68
C GLU A 165 -1.58 18.84 9.18
N THR A 166 -1.28 17.57 9.42
CA THR A 166 -2.23 16.60 9.99
C THR A 166 -2.54 16.94 11.46
N ASP A 167 -3.81 17.22 11.75
CA ASP A 167 -4.33 17.43 13.10
C ASP A 167 -5.52 16.49 13.41
N ALA A 168 -6.14 16.64 14.59
CA ALA A 168 -7.31 15.86 14.98
C ALA A 168 -8.48 16.01 13.99
N HIS A 169 -8.72 17.22 13.48
CA HIS A 169 -9.83 17.46 12.55
C HIS A 169 -9.62 16.69 11.24
N ILE A 170 -8.40 16.76 10.70
CA ILE A 170 -7.99 16.05 9.48
C ILE A 170 -8.14 14.53 9.64
N ILE A 171 -7.77 13.99 10.80
CA ILE A 171 -7.94 12.56 11.13
C ILE A 171 -9.42 12.19 11.20
N GLY A 172 -10.23 12.99 11.90
CA GLY A 172 -11.67 12.76 12.03
C GLY A 172 -12.38 12.74 10.67
N GLU A 173 -12.10 13.71 9.80
CA GLU A 173 -12.64 13.72 8.43
C GLU A 173 -12.19 12.50 7.62
N GLY A 174 -10.93 12.07 7.80
CA GLY A 174 -10.40 10.87 7.17
C GLY A 174 -11.11 9.59 7.61
N ILE A 175 -11.38 9.44 8.92
CA ILE A 175 -12.09 8.28 9.49
C ILE A 175 -13.51 8.19 8.91
N GLU A 176 -14.26 9.29 8.91
CA GLU A 176 -15.63 9.30 8.38
C GLU A 176 -15.67 8.99 6.88
N PHE A 177 -14.71 9.53 6.13
CA PHE A 177 -14.51 9.21 4.72
C PHE A 177 -14.27 7.70 4.51
N ALA A 178 -13.37 7.09 5.27
CA ALA A 178 -13.07 5.67 5.12
C ALA A 178 -14.23 4.76 5.55
N LYS A 179 -14.95 5.11 6.63
CA LYS A 179 -16.17 4.40 7.04
C LYS A 179 -17.23 4.43 5.96
N LYS A 180 -17.38 5.55 5.26
CA LYS A 180 -18.31 5.65 4.12
C LYS A 180 -17.91 4.71 2.99
N ILE A 181 -16.62 4.66 2.63
CA ILE A 181 -16.10 3.72 1.62
C ILE A 181 -16.32 2.26 2.07
N SER A 182 -16.01 1.94 3.33
CA SER A 182 -16.24 0.62 3.91
C SER A 182 -17.71 0.22 3.78
N SER A 183 -18.65 1.11 4.10
CA SER A 183 -20.09 0.88 3.92
C SER A 183 -20.51 0.68 2.47
N LEU A 184 -19.91 1.40 1.52
CA LEU A 184 -20.26 1.30 0.09
C LEU A 184 -19.69 0.04 -0.57
N THR A 185 -18.54 -0.44 -0.11
CA THR A 185 -17.79 -1.53 -0.73
C THR A 185 -17.95 -2.87 -0.01
N GLY A 186 -18.31 -2.84 1.27
CA GLY A 186 -18.28 -3.99 2.17
C GLY A 186 -16.87 -4.37 2.65
N LEU A 187 -15.83 -3.61 2.29
CA LEU A 187 -14.47 -3.86 2.77
C LEU A 187 -14.32 -3.49 4.24
N GLU A 188 -13.67 -4.34 5.02
CA GLU A 188 -13.31 -4.05 6.40
C GLU A 188 -12.26 -2.92 6.45
N LEU A 189 -12.51 -1.89 7.27
CA LEU A 189 -11.49 -0.90 7.60
C LEU A 189 -10.44 -1.53 8.52
N LYS A 190 -9.30 -1.94 7.96
CA LYS A 190 -8.21 -2.59 8.70
C LYS A 190 -7.50 -1.63 9.64
N CYS A 191 -7.27 -0.39 9.19
CA CYS A 191 -6.72 0.66 10.03
C CYS A 191 -6.89 2.06 9.42
N ASN A 192 -6.77 3.03 10.32
CA ASN A 192 -6.41 4.42 10.05
C ASN A 192 -4.91 4.56 10.32
N THR A 193 -4.13 4.98 9.33
CA THR A 193 -2.73 5.31 9.56
C THR A 193 -2.65 6.58 10.39
N ILE A 194 -1.63 6.66 11.23
CA ILE A 194 -1.32 7.87 11.99
C ILE A 194 0.19 8.01 12.08
N ARG A 195 0.71 9.23 11.99
CA ARG A 195 2.14 9.42 12.23
C ARG A 195 2.47 9.03 13.67
N ARG A 196 3.58 8.33 13.85
CA ARG A 196 4.00 7.79 15.15
C ARG A 196 4.12 8.88 16.23
N ASP A 197 4.62 10.05 15.88
CA ASP A 197 4.72 11.20 16.80
C ASP A 197 3.35 11.73 17.25
N LEU A 198 2.34 11.72 16.38
CA LEU A 198 0.96 12.10 16.73
C LEU A 198 0.28 11.02 17.61
N GLU A 199 0.56 9.75 17.36
CA GLU A 199 0.11 8.65 18.23
C GLU A 199 0.72 8.78 19.64
N GLU A 200 2.03 9.00 19.73
CA GLU A 200 2.76 9.19 20.99
C GLU A 200 2.28 10.42 21.76
N ALA A 201 1.89 11.49 21.05
CA ALA A 201 1.24 12.66 21.63
C ALA A 201 -0.18 12.37 22.15
N GLY A 202 -0.74 11.20 21.87
CA GLY A 202 -2.02 10.73 22.39
C GLY A 202 -3.23 11.13 21.55
N LEU A 203 -3.04 11.56 20.31
CA LEU A 203 -4.12 12.04 19.43
C LEU A 203 -5.17 10.96 19.14
N THR A 204 -4.78 9.69 19.15
CA THR A 204 -5.69 8.54 18.99
C THR A 204 -6.75 8.44 20.09
N LYS A 205 -6.51 9.02 21.28
CA LYS A 205 -7.47 9.01 22.40
C LYS A 205 -8.74 9.81 22.11
N GLU A 206 -8.70 10.71 21.14
CA GLU A 206 -9.88 11.47 20.68
C GLU A 206 -10.84 10.63 19.84
N PHE A 207 -10.39 9.46 19.35
CA PHE A 207 -11.14 8.56 18.47
C PHE A 207 -11.23 7.15 19.06
N PRO A 208 -11.92 6.98 20.21
CA PRO A 208 -11.99 5.70 20.90
C PRO A 208 -12.67 4.63 20.04
N GLY A 209 -12.04 3.47 19.95
CA GLY A 209 -12.56 2.31 19.20
C GLY A 209 -12.14 2.24 17.74
N GLU A 210 -11.49 3.30 17.21
CA GLU A 210 -10.94 3.26 15.86
C GLU A 210 -9.63 2.46 15.81
N PRO A 211 -9.43 1.60 14.79
CA PRO A 211 -8.18 0.87 14.63
C PRO A 211 -7.12 1.82 14.07
N PHE A 212 -6.07 2.09 14.84
CA PHE A 212 -4.92 2.89 14.38
C PHE A 212 -3.71 2.00 14.03
N TYR A 213 -2.96 2.42 13.02
CA TYR A 213 -1.68 1.83 12.65
C TYR A 213 -0.62 2.94 12.55
N PRO A 214 0.35 2.99 13.49
CA PRO A 214 1.36 4.04 13.48
C PRO A 214 2.38 3.83 12.38
N ILE A 215 2.68 4.92 11.68
CA ILE A 215 3.64 4.95 10.57
C ILE A 215 4.71 6.03 10.80
N ASP A 216 5.91 5.76 10.30
CA ASP A 216 6.94 6.75 10.09
C ASP A 216 6.92 7.23 8.63
N MET A 217 7.33 8.47 8.39
CA MET A 217 7.41 9.06 7.05
C MET A 217 8.80 8.81 6.45
N TYR A 218 8.97 7.69 5.76
CA TYR A 218 10.19 7.37 5.01
C TYR A 218 10.19 8.02 3.62
N VAL A 219 8.99 8.11 3.04
CA VAL A 219 8.79 8.68 1.70
C VAL A 219 8.46 10.15 1.82
N THR A 220 9.50 10.99 1.74
CA THR A 220 9.38 12.45 1.79
C THR A 220 9.80 13.08 0.48
N VAL A 221 9.01 14.07 0.04
CA VAL A 221 9.39 14.99 -1.02
C VAL A 221 10.39 16.00 -0.46
N ASN A 222 11.67 15.87 -0.82
CA ASN A 222 12.68 16.87 -0.50
C ASN A 222 12.49 18.08 -1.43
N TRP A 223 11.63 19.01 -1.05
CA TRP A 223 11.67 20.39 -1.55
C TRP A 223 11.25 21.37 -0.47
#